data_AF-A0A848J4M1-F1
#
_entry.id   AF-A0A848J4M1-F1
#
_cell.length_a   1.000
_cell.length_b   1.000
_cell.length_c   1.000
_cell.angle_alpha   90.00
_cell.angle_beta   90.00
_cell.angle_gamma   90.00
#
_symmetry.space_group_name_H-M   'P 1'
#
loop_
_entity.id
_entity.type
_entity.pdbx_description
1 polymer ?
#
loop_
_entity_poly.entity_id
_entity_poly.type
_entity_poly.pdbx_seq_one_letter_code
_entity_poly.pdbx_strand_id
1 'polypeptide(L)'
;MELTDILIYFSYALIGIATVAVIVLPLINSLSDPKSLLKVGMGILGLVILFFIGYSISEPTAYAKFPGLTAGVSKSVSALLIMTYILIVGGLVGIFVSMIAKLVR
;
A
#
# COMPACT_ATOMS: atom_id res chain seq x y z
N MET A 1 15.99 25.47 -7.34
CA MET A 1 15.23 24.32 -6.82
C MET A 1 13.80 24.80 -6.76
N GLU A 2 12.99 24.32 -7.70
CA GLU A 2 11.59 24.74 -7.80
C GLU A 2 10.79 24.14 -6.63
N LEU A 3 9.63 24.71 -6.32
CA LEU A 3 8.74 24.17 -5.28
C LEU A 3 8.41 22.69 -5.52
N THR A 4 8.27 22.30 -6.79
CA THR A 4 8.04 20.92 -7.21
C THR A 4 9.19 19.99 -6.80
N ASP A 5 10.44 20.44 -6.93
CA ASP A 5 11.61 19.64 -6.53
C ASP A 5 11.64 19.43 -5.02
N ILE A 6 11.32 20.48 -4.25
CA ILE A 6 11.23 20.42 -2.78
C ILE A 6 10.16 19.42 -2.35
N LEU A 7 8.97 19.48 -2.96
CA LEU A 7 7.86 18.59 -2.68
C LEU A 7 8.19 17.12 -2.98
N ILE A 8 8.88 16.86 -4.10
CA ILE A 8 9.32 15.50 -4.47
C ILE A 8 10.35 14.97 -3.47
N TYR A 9 11.38 15.75 -3.11
CA TYR A 9 12.36 15.35 -2.11
C TYR A 9 11.72 15.07 -0.74
N PHE A 10 10.80 15.93 -0.33
CA PHE A 10 10.09 15.75 0.93
C PHE A 10 9.20 14.49 0.92
N SER A 11 8.54 14.21 -0.20
CA SER A 11 7.75 12.98 -0.39
C SER A 11 8.62 11.73 -0.27
N TYR A 12 9.81 11.72 -0.86
CA TYR A 12 10.74 10.60 -0.72
C TYR A 12 11.21 10.41 0.72
N ALA A 13 11.48 11.49 1.46
CA ALA A 13 11.83 11.41 2.88
C ALA A 13 10.67 10.82 3.71
N LEU A 14 9.44 11.26 3.47
CA LEU A 14 8.25 10.72 4.14
C LEU A 14 8.03 9.25 3.83
N ILE A 15 8.18 8.83 2.58
CA ILE A 15 8.08 7.41 2.19
C ILE A 15 9.13 6.58 2.92
N GLY A 16 10.37 7.08 3.03
CA GLY A 16 11.44 6.41 3.77
C GLY A 16 11.06 6.21 5.24
N ILE A 17 10.61 7.26 5.92
CA ILE A 17 10.19 7.20 7.33
C ILE A 17 9.00 6.24 7.51
N ALA A 18 7.99 6.34 6.65
CA ALA A 18 6.82 5.48 6.70
C ALA A 18 7.18 4.00 6.51
N THR A 19 8.09 3.70 5.59
CA THR A 19 8.58 2.34 5.33
C THR A 19 9.25 1.76 6.57
N VAL A 20 10.13 2.54 7.22
CA VAL A 20 10.79 2.12 8.47
C VAL A 20 9.76 1.92 9.59
N ALA A 21 8.84 2.86 9.77
CA ALA A 21 7.83 2.79 10.81
C ALA A 21 6.91 1.57 10.65
N VAL A 22 6.49 1.25 9.42
CA VAL A 22 5.67 0.07 9.10
C VAL A 22 6.34 -1.24 9.49
N ILE A 23 7.67 -1.30 9.49
CA ILE A 23 8.42 -2.51 9.86
C ILE A 23 8.72 -2.52 11.36
N VAL A 24 9.25 -1.40 11.89
CA VAL A 24 9.74 -1.31 13.27
C VAL A 24 8.60 -1.36 14.27
N LEU A 25 7.49 -0.66 14.04
CA LEU A 25 6.39 -0.59 15.01
C LEU A 25 5.73 -1.97 15.26
N PRO A 26 5.39 -2.77 14.24
CA PRO A 26 4.86 -4.11 14.47
C PRO A 26 5.89 -5.02 15.12
N LEU A 27 7.18 -4.92 14.76
CA LEU A 27 8.24 -5.72 15.34
C LEU A 27 8.36 -5.48 16.85
N ILE A 28 8.42 -4.21 17.30
CA ILE A 28 8.47 -3.86 18.72
C ILE A 28 7.26 -4.45 19.45
N ASN A 29 6.05 -4.28 18.90
CA ASN A 29 4.81 -4.78 19.51
C ASN A 29 4.73 -6.31 19.55
N SER A 30 5.45 -6.99 18.66
CA SER A 30 5.40 -8.44 18.53
C SER A 30 6.40 -9.19 19.41
N LEU A 31 7.41 -8.50 19.96
CA LEU A 31 8.36 -9.11 20.91
C LEU A 31 7.66 -9.60 22.19
N SER A 32 6.57 -8.95 22.57
CA SER A 32 5.75 -9.34 23.73
C SER A 32 4.71 -10.41 23.39
N ASP A 33 4.34 -10.57 22.12
CA ASP A 33 3.28 -11.48 21.66
C ASP A 33 3.60 -12.08 20.27
N PRO A 34 4.22 -13.27 20.19
CA PRO A 34 4.65 -13.88 18.93
C PRO A 34 3.47 -14.23 18.01
N LYS A 35 2.25 -14.36 18.54
CA LYS A 35 1.04 -14.54 17.72
C LYS A 35 0.66 -13.28 16.94
N SER A 36 1.08 -12.10 17.40
CA SER A 36 0.87 -10.83 16.70
C SER A 36 1.66 -10.77 15.39
N LEU A 37 2.91 -11.29 15.41
CA LEU A 37 3.76 -11.41 14.22
C LEU A 37 3.09 -12.20 13.09
N LEU A 38 2.40 -13.29 13.41
CA LEU A 38 1.69 -14.09 12.41
C LEU A 38 0.55 -13.30 11.75
N LYS A 39 -0.17 -12.47 12.50
CA LYS A 39 -1.22 -11.60 11.95
C LYS A 39 -0.65 -10.55 11.00
N VAL A 40 0.47 -9.94 11.38
CA VAL A 40 1.20 -8.98 10.53
C VAL A 40 1.68 -9.66 9.25
N GLY A 41 2.29 -10.85 9.36
CA GLY A 41 2.74 -11.65 8.22
C GLY A 41 1.60 -12.02 7.27
N MET A 42 0.44 -12.41 7.79
CA MET A 42 -0.76 -12.67 6.97
C MET A 42 -1.25 -11.41 6.25
N GLY A 43 -1.18 -10.24 6.91
CA GLY A 43 -1.48 -8.95 6.28
C GLY A 43 -0.55 -8.65 5.11
N ILE A 44 0.76 -8.79 5.30
CA ILE A 44 1.76 -8.61 4.23
C ILE A 44 1.52 -9.59 3.08
N LEU A 45 1.26 -10.87 3.38
CA LEU A 45 0.95 -11.87 2.37
C LEU A 45 -0.30 -11.50 1.56
N GLY A 46 -1.34 -11.01 2.23
CA GLY A 46 -2.55 -10.51 1.57
C GLY A 46 -2.26 -9.34 0.62
N LEU A 47 -1.40 -8.39 1.03
CA LEU A 47 -0.97 -7.28 0.18
C LEU A 47 -0.20 -7.75 -1.05
N VAL A 48 0.67 -8.76 -0.90
CA VAL A 48 1.42 -9.35 -2.02
C VAL A 48 0.45 -10.02 -3.01
N ILE A 49 -0.50 -10.81 -2.52
CA ILE A 49 -1.51 -11.45 -3.37
C ILE A 49 -2.33 -10.40 -4.12
N LEU A 50 -2.76 -9.35 -3.42
CA LEU A 50 -3.54 -8.27 -4.02
C LEU A 50 -2.74 -7.50 -5.08
N PHE A 51 -1.45 -7.28 -4.84
CA PHE A 51 -0.55 -6.69 -5.83
C PHE A 51 -0.45 -7.56 -7.09
N PHE A 52 -0.29 -8.89 -6.95
CA PHE A 52 -0.23 -9.79 -8.11
C PHE A 52 -1.54 -9.82 -8.91
N ILE A 53 -2.69 -9.74 -8.23
CA ILE A 53 -4.00 -9.61 -8.89
C ILE A 53 -4.05 -8.29 -9.66
N GLY A 54 -3.73 -7.17 -9.01
CA GLY A 54 -3.66 -5.85 -9.64
C GLY A 54 -2.69 -5.82 -10.82
N TYR A 55 -1.52 -6.44 -10.69
CA TYR A 55 -0.51 -6.53 -11.73
C TYR A 55 -0.98 -7.34 -12.93
N SER A 56 -1.71 -8.44 -12.70
CA SER A 56 -2.24 -9.27 -13.78
C SER A 56 -3.28 -8.54 -14.63
N ILE A 57 -4.09 -7.67 -14.02
CA ILE A 57 -5.14 -6.89 -14.70
C ILE A 57 -4.61 -5.56 -15.23
N SER A 58 -3.50 -5.04 -14.68
CA SER A 58 -2.97 -3.74 -15.03
C SER A 58 -2.39 -3.65 -16.45
N GLU A 59 -2.64 -2.51 -17.10
CA GLU A 59 -2.04 -2.14 -18.37
C GLU A 59 -1.02 -1.00 -18.20
N PRO A 60 0.10 -1.01 -18.96
CA PRO A 60 1.11 0.03 -18.91
C PRO A 60 0.70 1.26 -19.76
N THR A 61 -0.22 2.07 -19.23
CA THR A 61 -0.78 3.22 -19.96
C THR A 61 0.07 4.48 -19.90
N ALA A 62 0.93 4.64 -18.89
CA ALA A 62 1.73 5.85 -18.68
C ALA A 62 3.04 5.85 -19.49
N TYR A 63 3.62 4.68 -19.81
CA TYR A 63 4.88 4.58 -20.55
C TYR A 63 4.85 5.29 -21.92
N ALA A 64 3.70 5.28 -22.61
CA ALA A 64 3.57 5.93 -23.92
C ALA A 64 3.59 7.47 -23.85
N LYS A 65 3.35 8.06 -22.67
CA LYS A 65 3.25 9.51 -22.48
C LYS A 65 4.49 10.14 -21.85
N PHE A 66 5.35 9.34 -21.21
CA PHE A 66 6.50 9.83 -20.46
C PHE A 66 7.80 9.21 -21.00
N PRO A 67 8.59 9.96 -21.79
CA PRO A 67 9.87 9.47 -22.29
C PRO A 67 10.82 9.22 -21.10
N GLY A 68 11.31 7.99 -20.98
CA GLY A 68 12.21 7.56 -19.88
C GLY A 68 11.55 6.70 -18.80
N LEU A 69 10.22 6.59 -18.77
CA LEU A 69 9.56 5.52 -18.01
C LEU A 69 9.84 4.18 -18.73
N THR A 70 9.72 3.01 -18.09
CA THR A 70 9.74 1.67 -18.77
C THR A 70 8.35 1.04 -18.70
N ALA A 71 7.94 0.25 -19.70
CA ALA A 71 6.63 -0.42 -19.69
C ALA A 71 6.40 -1.24 -18.40
N GLY A 72 7.44 -1.91 -17.91
CA GLY A 72 7.40 -2.64 -16.63
C GLY A 72 7.14 -1.73 -15.42
N VAL A 73 7.84 -0.59 -15.33
CA VAL A 73 7.64 0.37 -14.24
C VAL A 73 6.23 0.97 -14.29
N SER A 74 5.76 1.34 -15.49
CA SER A 74 4.40 1.84 -15.67
C SER A 74 3.35 0.81 -15.25
N LYS A 75 3.54 -0.47 -15.58
CA LYS A 75 2.63 -1.55 -15.17
C LYS A 75 2.58 -1.71 -13.66
N SER A 76 3.74 -1.69 -12.99
CA SER A 76 3.82 -1.76 -11.52
C SER A 76 3.11 -0.59 -10.84
N VAL A 77 3.23 0.63 -11.36
CA VAL A 77 2.51 1.79 -10.82
C VAL A 77 1.01 1.64 -11.00
N SER A 78 0.54 1.21 -12.18
CA SER A 78 -0.89 0.93 -12.41
C SER A 78 -1.43 -0.15 -11.45
N ALA A 79 -0.65 -1.21 -11.23
CA ALA A 79 -0.99 -2.29 -10.31
C ALA A 79 -1.13 -1.80 -8.85
N LEU A 80 -0.20 -0.96 -8.40
CA LEU A 80 -0.24 -0.33 -7.08
C LEU A 80 -1.46 0.59 -6.94
N LEU A 81 -1.83 1.31 -8.00
CA LEU A 81 -3.01 2.17 -8.01
C LEU A 81 -4.31 1.36 -7.82
N ILE A 82 -4.45 0.25 -8.57
CA ILE A 82 -5.58 -0.68 -8.44
C ILE A 82 -5.65 -1.24 -7.01
N MET A 83 -4.50 -1.68 -6.48
CA MET A 83 -4.39 -2.18 -5.12
C MET A 83 -4.84 -1.13 -4.09
N THR A 84 -4.39 0.12 -4.22
CA THR A 84 -4.82 1.22 -3.35
C THR A 84 -6.33 1.44 -3.42
N TYR A 85 -6.93 1.43 -4.62
CA TYR A 85 -8.40 1.58 -4.75
C TYR A 85 -9.16 0.44 -4.07
N ILE A 86 -8.71 -0.80 -4.21
CA ILE A 86 -9.32 -1.94 -3.53
C ILE A 86 -9.21 -1.79 -2.01
N LEU A 87 -8.06 -1.36 -1.50
CA LEU A 87 -7.85 -1.14 -0.06
C LEU A 87 -8.71 0.01 0.49
N ILE A 88 -8.88 1.10 -0.27
CA ILE A 88 -9.76 2.20 0.12
C ILE A 88 -11.20 1.72 0.23
N VAL A 89 -11.72 1.07 -0.82
CA VAL A 89 -13.10 0.56 -0.84
C VAL A 89 -13.30 -0.50 0.25
N GLY A 90 -12.38 -1.47 0.36
CA GLY A 90 -12.41 -2.50 1.38
C GLY A 90 -12.33 -1.94 2.79
N GLY A 91 -11.52 -0.91 3.00
CA GLY A 91 -11.42 -0.17 4.27
C GLY A 91 -12.74 0.53 4.63
N LEU A 92 -13.35 1.24 3.67
CA LEU A 92 -14.65 1.89 3.86
C LEU A 92 -15.74 0.87 4.22
N VAL A 93 -15.85 -0.22 3.46
CA VAL A 93 -16.79 -1.31 3.76
C VAL A 93 -16.53 -1.90 5.14
N GLY A 94 -15.26 -2.14 5.49
CA GLY A 94 -14.86 -2.62 6.80
C GLY A 94 -15.29 -1.69 7.93
N ILE A 95 -15.17 -0.38 7.74
CA ILE A 95 -15.67 0.62 8.69
C ILE A 95 -17.19 0.49 8.86
N PHE A 96 -17.97 0.47 7.77
CA PHE A 96 -19.43 0.34 7.86
C PHE A 96 -19.87 -0.96 8.56
N VAL A 97 -19.25 -2.09 8.20
CA VAL A 97 -19.52 -3.39 8.86
C VAL A 97 -19.18 -3.32 10.34
N SER A 98 -18.05 -2.71 10.70
CA SER A 98 -17.65 -2.56 12.11
C SER A 98 -18.62 -1.70 12.92
N MET A 99 -19.21 -0.68 12.29
CA MET A 99 -20.22 0.18 12.94
C MET A 99 -21.51 -0.61 13.21
N ILE A 100 -22.01 -1.35 12.22
CA ILE A 100 -23.22 -2.18 12.39
C ILE A 100 -22.98 -3.28 13.43
N ALA A 101 -21.83 -3.95 13.37
CA ALA A 101 -21.50 -5.03 14.31
C ALA A 101 -21.43 -4.54 15.77
N LYS A 102 -20.99 -3.29 15.99
CA LYS A 102 -20.99 -2.63 17.31
C LYS A 102 -22.35 -2.13 17.75
N LEU A 103 -23.29 -1.93 16.82
CA LEU A 103 -24.66 -1.49 17.14
C LEU A 103 -25.55 -2.69 17.52
N VAL A 104 -25.30 -3.85 16.89
CA VAL A 104 -26.04 -5.09 17.12
C VAL A 104 -25.56 -5.83 18.38
N ARG A 105 -24.34 -5.54 18.85
CA ARG A 105 -23.70 -6.22 19.98
C ARG A 105 -23.51 -5.26 21.15
#